data_AF-A0A537NBT1-F1
#
_entry.id   AF-A0A537NBT1-F1
#
_cell.length_a   1.000
_cell.length_b   1.000
_cell.length_c   1.000
_cell.angle_alpha   90.00
_cell.angle_beta   90.00
_cell.angle_gamma   90.00
#
_symmetry.space_group_name_H-M   'P 1'
#
loop_
_entity.id
_entity.type
_entity.pdbx_description
1 polymer ?
#
loop_
_entity_poly.entity_id
_entity_poly.type
_entity_poly.pdbx_seq_one_letter_code
_entity_poly.pdbx_strand_id
1 'polypeptide(L)'
;MTYAWTLAALWLGLALLATLFALWFRVSTALTEIIVGTLAQLILGSWFGADVLGGNESWIKFLAGAGAIVLTFLAGAELDPVVFRRNWKEATALGLIGFFAPFLGCAAAAYWILGWALMPSWLAGVALSTTSVAVVYAVMLEYGFNKTEYGKIVLAACFINDLGTVLALGFIFAPFTLRTLLFAGVSVAVFVALPWLTPRLFRRYGNRPS
;
A
#
# COMPACT_ATOMS: atom_id res chain seq x y z
N MET A 1 -7.05 1.90 31.60
CA MET A 1 -7.91 0.92 30.92
C MET A 1 -9.08 1.58 30.19
N THR A 2 -9.91 2.40 30.85
CA THR A 2 -11.03 3.13 30.22
C THR A 2 -10.64 3.99 29.02
N TYR A 3 -9.50 4.68 29.08
CA TYR A 3 -9.00 5.54 28.00
C TYR A 3 -8.74 4.78 26.67
N ALA A 4 -8.15 3.58 26.74
CA ALA A 4 -7.88 2.77 25.55
C ALA A 4 -9.19 2.30 24.88
N TRP A 5 -10.19 1.92 25.69
CA TRP A 5 -11.50 1.52 25.18
C TRP A 5 -12.26 2.69 24.55
N THR A 6 -12.17 3.90 25.11
CA THR A 6 -12.78 5.09 24.50
C THR A 6 -12.12 5.45 23.17
N LEU A 7 -10.79 5.37 23.07
CA LEU A 7 -10.08 5.58 21.81
C LEU A 7 -10.45 4.51 20.77
N ALA A 8 -10.48 3.24 21.17
CA ALA A 8 -10.88 2.15 20.27
C ALA A 8 -12.32 2.34 19.78
N ALA A 9 -13.26 2.71 20.67
CA ALA A 9 -14.64 3.01 20.29
C ALA A 9 -14.74 4.21 19.34
N LEU A 10 -13.93 5.25 19.55
CA LEU A 10 -13.87 6.41 18.66
C LEU A 10 -13.35 6.02 17.27
N TRP A 11 -12.22 5.30 17.18
CA TRP A 11 -11.67 4.83 15.91
C TRP A 11 -12.64 3.91 15.15
N LEU A 12 -13.26 2.95 15.84
CA LEU A 12 -14.27 2.07 15.24
C LEU A 12 -15.53 2.84 14.81
N GLY A 13 -15.97 3.81 15.60
CA GLY A 13 -17.11 4.68 15.26
C GLY A 13 -16.83 5.54 14.03
N LEU A 14 -15.64 6.14 13.94
CA LEU A 14 -15.21 6.90 12.77
C LEU A 14 -15.06 6.02 11.53
N ALA A 15 -14.50 4.82 11.66
CA ALA A 15 -14.43 3.85 10.56
C ALA A 15 -15.83 3.44 10.09
N LEU A 16 -16.76 3.17 11.01
CA LEU A 16 -18.16 2.87 10.66
C LEU A 16 -18.80 4.04 9.90
N LEU A 17 -18.67 5.27 10.41
CA LEU A 17 -19.17 6.46 9.71
C LEU A 17 -18.57 6.61 8.32
N ALA A 18 -17.26 6.39 8.18
CA ALA A 18 -16.58 6.42 6.89
C ALA A 18 -17.15 5.37 5.92
N THR A 19 -17.37 4.14 6.36
CA THR A 19 -17.98 3.10 5.51
C THR A 19 -19.41 3.44 5.11
N LEU A 20 -20.22 4.03 5.99
CA LEU A 20 -21.58 4.48 5.67
C LEU A 20 -21.57 5.59 4.62
N PHE A 21 -20.68 6.57 4.76
CA PHE A 21 -20.51 7.63 3.77
C PHE A 21 -20.01 7.08 2.42
N ALA A 22 -19.08 6.13 2.43
CA ALA A 22 -18.60 5.48 1.21
C ALA A 22 -19.74 4.81 0.45
N LEU A 23 -20.64 4.12 1.16
CA LEU A 23 -21.84 3.49 0.58
C LEU A 23 -22.85 4.53 0.05
N TRP A 24 -23.13 5.59 0.80
CA TRP A 24 -24.08 6.62 0.38
C TRP A 24 -23.62 7.41 -0.83
N PHE A 25 -22.35 7.80 -0.87
CA PHE A 25 -21.78 8.59 -1.96
C PHE A 25 -21.22 7.74 -3.11
N ARG A 26 -21.19 6.40 -2.97
CA ARG A 26 -20.62 5.46 -3.94
C ARG A 26 -19.17 5.81 -4.28
N VAL A 27 -18.37 6.07 -3.25
CA VAL A 27 -16.93 6.38 -3.36
C VAL A 27 -16.14 5.27 -2.67
N SER A 28 -14.86 5.12 -3.02
CA SER A 28 -13.95 4.17 -2.36
C SER A 28 -13.92 4.37 -0.84
N THR A 29 -14.08 3.26 -0.10
CA THR A 29 -14.04 3.23 1.37
C THR A 29 -12.76 3.85 1.93
N ALA A 30 -11.61 3.52 1.35
CA ALA A 30 -10.31 4.05 1.78
C ALA A 30 -10.22 5.59 1.66
N LEU A 31 -10.76 6.16 0.58
CA LEU A 31 -10.81 7.62 0.42
C LEU A 31 -11.68 8.26 1.50
N THR A 32 -12.83 7.65 1.79
CA THR A 32 -13.74 8.15 2.81
C THR A 32 -13.14 8.01 4.22
N GLU A 33 -12.43 6.93 4.53
CA GLU A 33 -11.70 6.76 5.80
C GLU A 33 -10.66 7.87 6.03
N ILE A 34 -9.89 8.20 4.99
CA ILE A 34 -8.90 9.30 5.04
C ILE A 34 -9.60 10.65 5.29
N ILE A 35 -10.66 10.94 4.55
CA ILE A 35 -11.40 12.21 4.69
C ILE A 35 -12.03 12.32 6.07
N VAL A 36 -12.75 11.29 6.52
CA VAL A 36 -13.41 11.28 7.83
C VAL A 36 -12.38 11.36 8.95
N GLY A 37 -11.28 10.60 8.88
CA GLY A 37 -10.21 10.68 9.87
C GLY A 37 -9.56 12.06 9.94
N THR A 38 -9.28 12.68 8.79
CA THR A 38 -8.69 14.03 8.73
C THR A 38 -9.65 15.09 9.26
N LEU A 39 -10.93 15.03 8.89
CA LEU A 39 -11.95 15.95 9.40
C LEU A 39 -12.19 15.75 10.89
N ALA A 40 -12.25 14.50 11.36
CA ALA A 40 -12.38 14.18 12.77
C ALA A 40 -11.18 14.73 13.57
N GLN A 41 -9.96 14.57 13.08
CA GLN A 41 -8.77 15.14 13.70
C GLN A 41 -8.82 16.67 13.73
N LEU A 42 -9.26 17.33 12.65
CA LEU A 42 -9.37 18.78 12.59
C LEU A 42 -10.42 19.31 13.57
N ILE A 43 -11.61 18.71 13.57
CA ILE A 43 -12.72 19.10 14.43
C ILE A 43 -12.36 18.77 15.87
N LEU A 44 -12.20 17.50 16.22
CA LEU A 44 -11.91 17.11 17.61
C LEU A 44 -10.61 17.74 18.13
N GLY A 45 -9.60 17.89 17.28
CA GLY A 45 -8.35 18.56 17.62
C GLY A 45 -8.51 20.04 17.99
N SER A 46 -9.41 20.76 17.33
CA SER A 46 -9.68 22.18 17.63
C SER A 46 -10.46 22.38 18.93
N TRP A 47 -11.34 21.44 19.31
CA TRP A 47 -12.19 21.55 20.50
C TRP A 47 -11.58 20.90 21.75
N PHE A 48 -10.88 19.77 21.60
CA PHE A 48 -10.44 18.93 22.71
C PHE A 48 -8.90 18.73 22.76
N GLY A 49 -8.17 19.33 21.82
CA GLY A 49 -6.70 19.29 21.76
C GLY A 49 -6.16 18.30 20.71
N ALA A 50 -4.94 18.54 20.23
CA ALA A 50 -4.39 17.85 19.06
C ALA A 50 -4.19 16.33 19.22
N ASP A 51 -4.21 15.78 20.44
CA ASP A 51 -3.91 14.37 20.70
C ASP A 51 -5.17 13.51 20.97
N VAL A 52 -6.37 14.03 20.65
CA VAL A 52 -7.65 13.36 20.98
C VAL A 52 -7.84 12.02 20.27
N LEU A 53 -7.34 11.88 19.04
CA LEU A 53 -7.37 10.58 18.34
C LEU A 53 -6.27 9.62 18.82
N GLY A 54 -5.32 10.08 19.64
CA GLY A 54 -4.25 9.25 20.20
C GLY A 54 -3.39 8.56 19.13
N GLY A 55 -3.24 9.15 17.94
CA GLY A 55 -2.54 8.52 16.81
C GLY A 55 -1.07 8.15 17.11
N ASN A 56 -0.50 8.68 18.19
CA ASN A 56 0.83 8.34 18.65
C ASN A 56 0.93 7.11 19.56
N GLU A 57 -0.19 6.58 20.03
CA GLU A 57 -0.26 5.39 20.88
C GLU A 57 0.37 4.18 20.19
N SER A 58 1.17 3.43 20.95
CA SER A 58 1.95 2.30 20.42
C SER A 58 1.08 1.21 19.80
N TRP A 59 -0.07 0.90 20.42
CA TRP A 59 -1.01 -0.10 19.92
C TRP A 59 -1.74 0.37 18.64
N ILE A 60 -2.04 1.67 18.51
CA ILE A 60 -2.63 2.24 17.28
C ILE A 60 -1.61 2.17 16.14
N LYS A 61 -0.37 2.62 16.39
CA LYS A 61 0.73 2.51 15.41
C LYS A 61 0.98 1.07 14.97
N PHE A 62 0.95 0.14 15.91
CA PHE A 62 1.09 -1.29 15.61
C PHE A 62 -0.05 -1.80 14.73
N LEU A 63 -1.32 -1.51 15.08
CA LEU A 63 -2.47 -1.93 14.27
C LEU A 63 -2.47 -1.29 12.88
N ALA A 64 -2.16 0.01 12.77
CA ALA A 64 -2.05 0.70 11.49
C ALA A 64 -0.94 0.09 10.62
N GLY A 65 0.24 -0.15 11.20
CA GLY A 65 1.36 -0.79 10.49
C GLY A 65 1.05 -2.23 10.08
N ALA A 66 0.46 -3.03 10.97
CA ALA A 66 0.04 -4.40 10.68
C ALA A 66 -1.03 -4.43 9.57
N GLY A 67 -2.04 -3.55 9.65
CA GLY A 67 -3.07 -3.41 8.64
C GLY A 67 -2.50 -3.04 7.27
N ALA A 68 -1.58 -2.07 7.22
CA ALA A 68 -0.89 -1.71 5.98
C ALA A 68 -0.16 -2.91 5.36
N ILE A 69 0.65 -3.63 6.15
CA ILE A 69 1.39 -4.81 5.67
C ILE A 69 0.44 -5.91 5.15
N VAL A 70 -0.62 -6.21 5.90
CA VAL A 70 -1.60 -7.25 5.53
C VAL A 70 -2.33 -6.87 4.24
N LEU A 71 -2.73 -5.61 4.07
CA LEU A 71 -3.39 -5.14 2.85
C LEU A 71 -2.47 -5.24 1.63
N THR A 72 -1.21 -4.82 1.73
CA THR A 72 -0.25 -4.95 0.62
C THR A 72 0.05 -6.42 0.30
N PHE A 73 0.13 -7.26 1.33
CA PHE A 73 0.31 -8.70 1.15
C PHE A 73 -0.88 -9.35 0.44
N LEU A 74 -2.11 -9.03 0.86
CA LEU A 74 -3.34 -9.55 0.24
C LEU A 74 -3.43 -9.14 -1.23
N ALA A 75 -3.12 -7.87 -1.54
CA ALA A 75 -3.09 -7.38 -2.92
C ALA A 75 -2.08 -8.16 -3.78
N GLY A 76 -0.90 -8.49 -3.23
CA GLY A 76 0.08 -9.35 -3.91
C GLY A 76 -0.39 -10.80 -4.05
N ALA A 77 -1.12 -11.33 -3.07
CA ALA A 77 -1.65 -12.70 -3.09
C ALA A 77 -2.81 -12.88 -4.09
N GLU A 78 -3.56 -11.82 -4.39
CA GLU A 78 -4.63 -11.83 -5.41
C GLU A 78 -4.10 -11.81 -6.85
N LEU A 79 -2.80 -11.57 -7.06
CA LEU A 79 -2.20 -11.48 -8.38
C LEU A 79 -2.06 -12.87 -9.03
N ASP A 80 -2.75 -13.09 -10.15
CA ASP A 80 -2.70 -14.35 -10.91
C ASP A 80 -1.32 -14.52 -11.59
N PRO A 81 -0.47 -15.47 -11.12
CA PRO A 81 0.88 -15.64 -11.64
C PRO A 81 0.92 -16.27 -13.02
N VAL A 82 -0.18 -16.86 -13.50
CA VAL A 82 -0.28 -17.40 -14.87
C VAL A 82 -0.48 -16.25 -15.85
N VAL A 83 -1.38 -15.32 -15.52
CA VAL A 83 -1.66 -14.16 -16.37
C VAL A 83 -0.50 -13.18 -16.35
N PHE A 84 0.13 -12.97 -15.19
CA PHE A 84 1.34 -12.19 -15.09
C PHE A 84 2.44 -12.74 -16.01
N ARG A 85 2.67 -14.05 -15.99
CA ARG A 85 3.69 -14.70 -16.84
C ARG A 85 3.36 -14.62 -18.32
N ARG A 86 2.08 -14.64 -18.70
CA ARG A 86 1.67 -14.50 -20.11
C ARG A 86 1.97 -13.11 -20.65
N ASN A 87 1.69 -12.07 -19.86
CA ASN A 87 1.74 -10.67 -20.27
C ASN A 87 2.81 -9.87 -19.52
N TRP A 88 3.93 -10.52 -19.16
CA TRP A 88 4.92 -9.93 -18.28
C TRP A 88 5.61 -8.71 -18.90
N LYS A 89 5.76 -8.69 -20.23
CA LYS A 89 6.40 -7.56 -20.94
C LYS A 89 5.51 -6.33 -20.89
N GLU A 90 4.23 -6.50 -21.19
CA GLU A 90 3.21 -5.46 -21.20
C GLU A 90 3.01 -4.91 -19.78
N ALA A 91 2.83 -5.80 -18.80
CA ALA A 91 2.67 -5.41 -17.40
C ALA A 91 3.93 -4.69 -16.86
N THR A 92 5.12 -5.19 -17.18
CA THR A 92 6.39 -4.57 -16.73
C THR A 92 6.62 -3.22 -17.38
N ALA A 93 6.41 -3.10 -18.69
CA ALA A 93 6.54 -1.82 -19.37
C ALA A 93 5.53 -0.80 -18.80
N LEU A 94 4.26 -1.19 -18.65
CA LEU A 94 3.23 -0.32 -18.11
C LEU A 94 3.52 0.08 -16.66
N GLY A 95 3.94 -0.86 -15.81
CA GLY A 95 4.27 -0.60 -14.42
C GLY A 95 5.49 0.30 -14.25
N LEU A 96 6.57 0.06 -15.01
CA LEU A 96 7.78 0.89 -14.95
C LEU A 96 7.53 2.30 -15.48
N ILE A 97 6.83 2.44 -16.62
CA ILE A 97 6.48 3.76 -17.15
C ILE A 97 5.52 4.46 -16.17
N GLY A 98 4.52 3.74 -15.67
CA GLY A 98 3.56 4.23 -14.68
C GLY A 98 4.21 4.69 -13.39
N PHE A 99 5.36 4.12 -13.00
CA PHE A 99 6.15 4.57 -11.86
C PHE A 99 7.08 5.74 -12.21
N PHE A 100 8.00 5.53 -13.17
CA PHE A 100 9.10 6.45 -13.43
C PHE A 100 8.64 7.78 -14.03
N ALA A 101 7.62 7.76 -14.90
CA ALA A 101 7.13 8.99 -15.52
C ALA A 101 6.58 9.99 -14.47
N PRO A 102 5.61 9.62 -13.60
CA PRO A 102 5.18 10.51 -12.53
C PRO A 102 6.25 10.74 -11.46
N PHE A 103 7.06 9.74 -11.11
CA PHE A 103 8.14 9.91 -10.14
C PHE A 103 9.10 11.04 -10.54
N LEU A 104 9.67 10.96 -11.74
CA LEU A 104 10.61 11.96 -12.24
C LEU A 104 9.90 13.29 -12.54
N GLY A 105 8.70 13.24 -13.13
CA GLY A 105 7.92 14.44 -13.45
C GLY A 105 7.58 15.25 -12.20
N CYS A 106 7.06 14.60 -11.16
CA CYS A 106 6.70 15.24 -9.89
C CYS A 106 7.92 15.68 -9.10
N ALA A 107 9.01 14.91 -9.09
CA ALA A 107 10.25 15.34 -8.45
C ALA A 107 10.86 16.57 -9.14
N ALA A 108 10.88 16.59 -10.48
CA ALA A 108 11.35 17.73 -11.25
C ALA A 108 10.47 18.96 -11.04
N ALA A 109 9.14 18.78 -11.04
CA ALA A 109 8.20 19.86 -10.74
C ALA A 109 8.40 20.41 -9.32
N ALA A 110 8.53 19.55 -8.31
CA ALA A 110 8.77 19.98 -6.93
C ALA A 110 10.08 20.77 -6.80
N TYR A 111 11.14 20.34 -7.49
CA TYR A 111 12.44 21.01 -7.43
C TYR A 111 12.46 22.33 -8.22
N TRP A 112 12.05 22.31 -9.50
CA TRP A 112 12.17 23.48 -10.39
C TRP A 112 10.99 24.45 -10.35
N ILE A 113 9.78 23.98 -10.11
CA ILE A 113 8.56 24.83 -10.09
C ILE A 113 8.28 25.32 -8.67
N LEU A 114 8.31 24.41 -7.68
CA LEU A 114 8.00 24.75 -6.29
C LEU A 114 9.22 25.18 -5.48
N GLY A 115 10.43 25.04 -6.02
CA GLY A 115 11.67 25.44 -5.36
C GLY A 115 12.03 24.60 -4.13
N TRP A 116 11.52 23.37 -4.04
CA TRP A 116 11.81 22.50 -2.90
C TRP A 116 13.26 22.00 -2.93
N ALA A 117 13.81 21.70 -1.76
CA ALA A 117 15.11 21.05 -1.67
C ALA A 117 15.08 19.65 -2.31
N LEU A 118 16.25 19.15 -2.74
CA LEU A 118 16.38 17.91 -3.51
C LEU A 118 15.70 16.70 -2.84
N MET A 119 15.93 16.50 -1.54
CA MET A 119 15.39 15.34 -0.81
C MET A 119 13.85 15.38 -0.69
N PRO A 120 13.21 16.48 -0.23
CA PRO A 120 11.76 16.63 -0.31
C PRO A 120 11.18 16.43 -1.71
N SER A 121 11.86 16.89 -2.76
CA SER A 121 11.41 16.69 -4.14
C SER A 121 11.40 15.21 -4.55
N TRP A 122 12.43 14.45 -4.18
CA TRP A 122 12.44 13.00 -4.40
C TRP A 122 11.30 12.30 -3.65
N LEU A 123 11.05 12.67 -2.39
CA LEU A 123 9.95 12.12 -1.60
C LEU A 123 8.59 12.46 -2.21
N ALA A 124 8.42 13.68 -2.73
CA ALA A 124 7.21 14.09 -3.46
C ALA A 124 7.00 13.25 -4.72
N GLY A 125 8.08 13.01 -5.48
CA GLY A 125 8.06 12.12 -6.64
C GLY A 125 7.58 10.72 -6.27
N VAL A 126 8.16 10.12 -5.23
CA VAL A 126 7.76 8.78 -4.77
C VAL A 126 6.29 8.77 -4.35
N ALA A 127 5.88 9.72 -3.52
CA ALA A 127 4.53 9.82 -3.00
C ALA A 127 3.46 9.96 -4.08
N LEU A 128 3.79 10.58 -5.23
CA LEU A 128 2.87 10.80 -6.34
C LEU A 128 2.95 9.72 -7.43
N SER A 129 3.98 8.85 -7.39
CA SER A 129 4.12 7.71 -8.31
C SER A 129 3.39 6.44 -7.85
N THR A 130 2.99 6.34 -6.58
CA THR A 130 2.26 5.18 -6.06
C THR A 130 0.84 5.11 -6.61
N THR A 131 0.44 3.95 -7.12
CA THR A 131 -0.92 3.70 -7.60
C THR A 131 -1.66 2.85 -6.58
N SER A 132 -2.90 3.21 -6.24
CA SER A 132 -3.69 2.40 -5.30
C SER A 132 -4.33 1.20 -5.99
N VAL A 133 -3.74 0.01 -5.84
CA VAL A 133 -4.30 -1.26 -6.33
C VAL A 133 -5.74 -1.44 -5.84
N ALA A 134 -6.03 -1.11 -4.58
CA ALA A 134 -7.37 -1.27 -4.00
C ALA A 134 -8.45 -0.46 -4.75
N VAL A 135 -8.15 0.79 -5.11
CA VAL A 135 -9.08 1.64 -5.87
C VAL A 135 -9.22 1.14 -7.30
N VAL A 136 -8.10 0.85 -7.97
CA VAL A 136 -8.12 0.31 -9.35
C VAL A 136 -8.89 -1.01 -9.40
N TYR A 137 -8.67 -1.89 -8.44
CA TYR A 137 -9.34 -3.19 -8.36
C TYR A 137 -10.85 -3.05 -8.13
N ALA A 138 -11.28 -2.15 -7.24
CA ALA A 138 -12.70 -1.86 -7.04
C ALA A 138 -13.37 -1.39 -8.34
N VAL A 139 -12.74 -0.47 -9.07
CA VAL A 139 -13.22 -0.01 -10.38
C VAL A 139 -13.25 -1.15 -11.40
N MET A 140 -12.19 -1.97 -11.47
CA MET A 140 -12.14 -3.12 -12.38
C MET A 140 -13.22 -4.17 -12.07
N LEU A 141 -13.61 -4.33 -10.81
CA LEU A 141 -14.73 -5.19 -10.41
C LEU A 141 -16.08 -4.57 -10.78
N GLU A 142 -16.28 -3.29 -10.45
CA GLU A 142 -17.53 -2.56 -10.70
C GLU A 142 -17.89 -2.55 -12.20
N TYR A 143 -16.91 -2.32 -13.06
CA TYR A 143 -17.09 -2.35 -14.52
C TYR A 143 -16.90 -3.75 -15.14
N GLY A 144 -16.58 -4.77 -14.34
CA GLY A 144 -16.40 -6.15 -14.81
C GLY A 144 -15.11 -6.42 -15.61
N PHE A 145 -14.19 -5.45 -15.68
CA PHE A 145 -12.91 -5.58 -16.37
C PHE A 145 -11.90 -6.51 -15.70
N ASN A 146 -12.09 -6.91 -14.43
CA ASN A 146 -11.17 -7.84 -13.75
C ASN A 146 -11.01 -9.19 -14.48
N LYS A 147 -12.01 -9.59 -15.27
CA LYS A 147 -12.03 -10.86 -16.01
C LYS A 147 -11.31 -10.74 -17.35
N THR A 148 -11.16 -9.52 -17.84
CA THR A 148 -10.54 -9.23 -19.15
C THR A 148 -9.02 -9.29 -19.05
N GLU A 149 -8.37 -9.59 -20.17
CA GLU A 149 -6.91 -9.57 -20.25
C GLU A 149 -6.35 -8.18 -19.95
N TYR A 150 -7.01 -7.12 -20.44
CA TYR A 150 -6.65 -5.73 -20.15
C TYR A 150 -6.63 -5.44 -18.64
N GLY A 151 -7.72 -5.73 -17.93
CA GLY A 151 -7.81 -5.47 -16.49
C GLY A 151 -6.75 -6.25 -15.69
N LYS A 152 -6.47 -7.49 -16.07
CA LYS A 152 -5.41 -8.28 -15.42
C LYS A 152 -4.01 -7.73 -15.68
N ILE A 153 -3.74 -7.19 -16.88
CA ILE A 153 -2.48 -6.51 -17.19
C ILE A 153 -2.33 -5.23 -16.36
N VAL A 154 -3.39 -4.45 -16.20
CA VAL A 154 -3.38 -3.24 -15.37
C VAL A 154 -3.10 -3.59 -13.91
N LEU A 155 -3.79 -4.59 -13.34
CA LEU A 155 -3.55 -5.03 -11.97
C LEU A 155 -2.12 -5.55 -11.76
N ALA A 156 -1.60 -6.31 -12.74
CA ALA A 156 -0.21 -6.75 -12.75
C ALA A 156 0.79 -5.58 -12.80
N ALA A 157 0.49 -4.53 -13.59
CA ALA A 157 1.32 -3.34 -13.67
C ALA A 157 1.31 -2.54 -12.37
N CYS A 158 0.17 -2.44 -11.67
CA CYS A 158 0.09 -1.78 -10.37
C CYS A 158 1.01 -2.46 -9.33
N PHE A 159 1.10 -3.79 -9.34
CA PHE A 159 2.05 -4.50 -8.46
C PHE A 159 3.52 -4.14 -8.75
N ILE A 160 3.89 -4.02 -10.03
CA ILE A 160 5.25 -3.61 -10.43
C ILE A 160 5.53 -2.17 -10.00
N ASN A 161 4.54 -1.29 -10.13
CA ASN A 161 4.63 0.09 -9.65
C ASN A 161 4.87 0.17 -8.13
N ASP A 162 4.15 -0.64 -7.36
CA ASP A 162 4.31 -0.70 -5.90
C ASP A 162 5.69 -1.23 -5.51
N LEU A 163 6.20 -2.24 -6.23
CA LEU A 163 7.57 -2.71 -6.07
C LEU A 163 8.59 -1.60 -6.37
N GLY A 164 8.38 -0.82 -7.44
CA GLY A 164 9.19 0.34 -7.78
C GLY A 164 9.24 1.36 -6.64
N THR A 165 8.10 1.61 -6.00
CA THR A 165 8.01 2.52 -4.85
C THR A 165 8.78 2.00 -3.65
N VAL A 166 8.59 0.74 -3.27
CA VAL A 166 9.30 0.12 -2.14
C VAL A 166 10.81 0.16 -2.37
N LEU A 167 11.26 -0.11 -3.60
CA LEU A 167 12.67 -0.01 -3.97
C LEU A 167 13.17 1.43 -3.91
N ALA A 168 12.41 2.41 -4.42
CA ALA A 168 12.80 3.82 -4.37
C ALA A 168 12.94 4.33 -2.93
N LEU A 169 11.96 4.06 -2.06
CA LEU A 169 12.06 4.37 -0.63
C LEU A 169 13.22 3.64 0.01
N GLY A 170 13.41 2.37 -0.33
CA GLY A 170 14.55 1.57 0.08
C GLY A 170 15.86 2.26 -0.28
N PHE A 171 16.05 2.72 -1.51
CA PHE A 171 17.27 3.39 -1.93
C PHE A 171 17.46 4.79 -1.32
N ILE A 172 16.37 5.53 -1.07
CA ILE A 172 16.42 6.87 -0.45
C ILE A 172 16.81 6.78 1.02
N PHE A 173 16.28 5.81 1.76
CA PHE A 173 16.44 5.72 3.22
C PHE A 173 17.43 4.66 3.70
N ALA A 174 17.77 3.65 2.89
CA ALA A 174 18.66 2.60 3.34
C ALA A 174 20.10 3.09 3.44
N PRO A 175 20.76 2.96 4.60
CA PRO A 175 22.19 3.13 4.66
C PRO A 175 22.82 1.97 3.89
N PHE A 176 23.51 2.24 2.79
CA PHE A 176 24.21 1.21 2.00
C PHE A 176 25.40 0.66 2.79
N THR A 177 25.11 -0.33 3.63
CA THR A 177 26.07 -1.01 4.49
C THR A 177 26.07 -2.50 4.20
N LEU A 178 27.05 -3.23 4.74
CA LEU A 178 27.10 -4.69 4.61
C LEU A 178 25.81 -5.37 5.13
N ARG A 179 25.14 -4.77 6.12
CA ARG A 179 23.86 -5.26 6.66
C ARG A 179 22.74 -5.18 5.62
N THR A 180 22.68 -4.11 4.86
CA THR A 180 21.70 -3.93 3.77
C THR A 180 21.94 -4.93 2.66
N LEU A 181 23.20 -5.19 2.32
CA LEU A 181 23.57 -6.19 1.32
C LEU A 181 23.20 -7.62 1.78
N LEU A 182 23.48 -7.94 3.05
CA LEU A 182 23.06 -9.20 3.66
C LEU A 182 21.54 -9.34 3.71
N PHE A 183 20.82 -8.29 4.11
CA PHE A 183 19.35 -8.29 4.14
C PHE A 183 18.76 -8.51 2.74
N ALA A 184 19.29 -7.83 1.72
CA ALA A 184 18.88 -8.02 0.34
C ALA A 184 19.17 -9.45 -0.13
N GLY A 185 20.37 -9.97 0.15
CA GLY A 185 20.75 -11.34 -0.19
C GLY A 185 19.85 -12.39 0.48
N VAL A 186 19.55 -12.25 1.77
CA VAL A 186 18.63 -13.11 2.50
C VAL A 186 17.22 -13.01 1.92
N SER A 187 16.73 -11.81 1.63
CA SER A 187 15.40 -11.59 1.06
C SER A 187 15.27 -12.29 -0.30
N VAL A 188 16.25 -12.15 -1.18
CA VAL A 188 16.29 -12.85 -2.48
C VAL A 188 16.33 -14.36 -2.27
N ALA A 189 17.17 -14.86 -1.38
CA ALA A 189 17.26 -16.29 -1.08
C ALA A 189 15.93 -16.84 -0.57
N VAL A 190 15.25 -16.11 0.33
CA VAL A 190 13.92 -16.46 0.85
C VAL A 190 12.88 -16.44 -0.27
N PHE A 191 12.85 -15.41 -1.12
CA PHE A 191 11.91 -15.33 -2.25
C PHE A 191 12.08 -16.45 -3.28
N VAL A 192 13.31 -16.92 -3.50
CA VAL A 192 13.59 -18.06 -4.39
C VAL A 192 13.25 -19.39 -3.71
N ALA A 193 13.55 -19.52 -2.41
CA ALA A 193 13.32 -20.75 -1.67
C ALA A 193 11.84 -20.98 -1.36
N LEU A 194 11.07 -19.93 -1.05
CA LEU A 194 9.66 -20.03 -0.63
C LEU A 194 8.77 -20.76 -1.65
N PRO A 195 8.72 -20.38 -2.95
CA PRO A 195 7.91 -21.09 -3.94
C PRO A 195 8.20 -22.59 -4.04
N TRP A 196 9.43 -23.01 -3.70
CA TRP A 196 9.86 -24.40 -3.70
C TRP A 196 9.57 -25.12 -2.37
N LEU A 197 9.68 -24.40 -1.24
CA LEU A 197 9.52 -24.93 0.11
C LEU A 197 8.04 -25.04 0.50
N THR A 198 7.23 -24.03 0.18
CA THR A 198 5.81 -23.94 0.57
C THR A 198 5.01 -25.16 0.09
N PRO A 199 5.05 -25.58 -1.19
CA PRO A 199 4.33 -26.77 -1.64
C PRO A 199 4.79 -28.07 -0.95
N ARG A 200 6.08 -28.18 -0.61
CA ARG A 200 6.63 -29.36 0.08
C ARG A 200 6.17 -29.43 1.52
N LEU A 201 6.15 -28.30 2.22
CA LEU A 201 5.65 -28.21 3.59
C LEU A 201 4.15 -28.50 3.64
N PHE A 202 3.36 -27.90 2.75
CA PHE A 202 1.92 -28.19 2.64
C PHE A 202 1.65 -29.65 2.30
N ARG A 203 2.47 -30.30 1.44
CA ARG A 203 2.35 -31.74 1.17
C ARG A 203 2.66 -32.62 2.39
N ARG A 204 3.54 -32.16 3.29
CA ARG A 204 3.96 -32.92 4.48
C ARG A 204 3.06 -32.69 5.71
N TYR A 205 2.45 -31.52 5.82
CA TYR A 205 1.73 -31.09 7.02
C TYR A 205 0.29 -30.59 6.78
N GLY A 206 -0.10 -30.32 5.54
CA GLY A 206 -1.36 -29.61 5.21
C GLY A 206 -2.66 -30.40 5.41
N ASN A 207 -2.60 -31.74 5.57
CA ASN A 207 -3.77 -32.60 5.82
C ASN A 207 -3.88 -33.07 7.28
N ARG A 208 -3.23 -32.37 8.21
CA ARG A 208 -3.38 -32.69 9.64
C ARG A 208 -4.47 -31.78 10.22
N PRO A 209 -5.51 -32.33 10.85
CA PRO A 209 -6.44 -31.52 11.60
C PRO A 209 -5.66 -30.94 12.80
N SER A 210 -5.44 -29.62 12.78
CA SER A 210 -5.33 -28.84 14.00
C SER A 210 -6.73 -28.39 14.39
#